data_AF-A0A8S9WK83-F1
#
_entry.id   AF-A0A8S9WK83-F1
#
_cell.length_a   1.000
_cell.length_b   1.000
_cell.length_c   1.000
_cell.angle_alpha   90.00
_cell.angle_beta   90.00
_cell.angle_gamma   90.00
#
_symmetry.space_group_name_H-M   'P 1'
#
loop_
_entity.id
_entity.type
_entity.pdbx_description
1 polymer ?
#
loop_
_entity_poly.entity_id
_entity_poly.type
_entity_poly.pdbx_seq_one_letter_code
_entity_poly.pdbx_strand_id
1 'polypeptide(L)'
;MRMGKVIIMEDYVKVSKEAFAPIAELVRIGLFRDEKDALVGIIREQAKNKMHYFSEKIGKMKKKYKVDFQGFKKRIEGRKDEEVFEEWDDFIQWESYEEALRYWTEVEERVKGKVK
;
A
#
# COMPACT_ATOMS: atom_id res chain seq x y z
N MET A 1 11.22 -12.93 -40.40
CA MET A 1 10.72 -13.23 -39.04
C MET A 1 10.10 -11.93 -38.50
N ARG A 2 8.76 -11.79 -38.49
CA ARG A 2 8.09 -10.61 -37.92
C ARG A 2 7.78 -10.91 -36.46
N MET A 3 8.43 -10.20 -35.54
CA MET A 3 8.04 -10.18 -34.13
C MET A 3 6.65 -9.55 -34.03
N GLY A 4 5.66 -10.36 -33.67
CA GLY A 4 4.32 -9.88 -33.34
C GLY A 4 4.39 -8.99 -32.10
N LYS A 5 3.66 -7.87 -32.16
CA LYS A 5 3.49 -6.90 -31.08
C LYS A 5 2.84 -7.59 -29.88
N VAL A 6 3.54 -7.71 -28.75
CA VAL A 6 2.96 -8.18 -27.48
C VAL A 6 2.05 -7.08 -26.94
N ILE A 7 0.74 -7.32 -26.97
CA ILE A 7 -0.25 -6.49 -26.28
C ILE A 7 -0.47 -7.15 -24.92
N ILE A 8 -0.04 -6.50 -23.84
CA ILE A 8 -0.43 -6.90 -22.48
C ILE A 8 -1.90 -6.48 -22.34
N MET A 9 -2.82 -7.42 -22.55
CA MET A 9 -4.21 -7.28 -22.11
C MET A 9 -4.18 -7.40 -20.58
N GLU A 10 -4.56 -6.36 -19.86
CA GLU A 10 -4.87 -6.47 -18.44
C GLU A 10 -5.92 -7.58 -18.28
N ASP A 11 -5.62 -8.62 -17.50
CA ASP A 11 -6.51 -9.78 -17.33
C ASP A 11 -7.75 -9.39 -16.51
N TYR A 12 -8.84 -9.03 -17.18
CA TYR A 12 -10.12 -8.76 -16.54
C TYR A 12 -10.82 -10.08 -16.18
N VAL A 13 -11.11 -10.27 -14.89
CA VAL A 13 -11.93 -11.39 -14.40
C VAL A 13 -13.41 -11.03 -14.49
N LYS A 14 -14.23 -11.90 -15.09
CA LYS A 14 -15.69 -11.75 -15.06
C LYS A 14 -16.21 -12.07 -13.65
N VAL A 15 -16.75 -11.06 -12.98
CA VAL A 15 -17.38 -11.20 -11.67
C VAL A 15 -18.90 -11.11 -11.83
N SER A 16 -19.65 -11.91 -11.08
CA SER A 16 -21.11 -11.87 -11.09
C SER A 16 -21.63 -10.56 -10.47
N LYS A 17 -22.80 -10.09 -10.90
CA LYS A 17 -23.38 -8.82 -10.38
C LYS A 17 -23.69 -8.90 -8.89
N GLU A 18 -24.00 -10.09 -8.40
CA GLU A 18 -24.28 -10.36 -6.99
C GLU A 18 -23.08 -10.06 -6.10
N ALA A 19 -21.85 -10.15 -6.62
CA ALA A 19 -20.65 -9.78 -5.87
C ALA A 19 -20.59 -8.29 -5.53
N PHE A 20 -21.28 -7.44 -6.29
CA PHE A 20 -21.38 -6.00 -6.05
C PHE A 20 -22.62 -5.60 -5.23
N ALA A 21 -23.47 -6.57 -4.85
CA ALA A 21 -24.66 -6.28 -4.04
C ALA A 21 -24.35 -5.52 -2.74
N PRO A 22 -23.24 -5.78 -2.01
CA PRO A 22 -22.89 -4.98 -0.85
C PRO A 22 -22.65 -3.50 -1.20
N ILE A 23 -22.02 -3.21 -2.35
CA ILE A 23 -21.75 -1.83 -2.79
C ILE A 23 -23.05 -1.13 -3.16
N ALA A 24 -23.96 -1.81 -3.87
CA ALA A 24 -25.28 -1.29 -4.20
C ALA A 24 -26.09 -0.97 -2.94
N GLU A 25 -26.00 -1.81 -1.90
CA GLU A 25 -26.66 -1.57 -0.62
C GLU A 25 -26.14 -0.29 0.07
N LEU A 26 -24.83 -0.03 0.02
CA LEU A 26 -24.25 1.18 0.61
C LEU A 26 -24.76 2.46 -0.06
N VAL A 27 -25.05 2.41 -1.36
CA VAL A 27 -25.72 3.51 -2.09
C VAL A 27 -27.19 3.60 -1.66
N ARG A 28 -27.89 2.47 -1.55
CA ARG A 28 -29.31 2.42 -1.17
C ARG A 28 -29.58 3.00 0.22
N ILE A 29 -28.68 2.79 1.17
CA ILE A 29 -28.78 3.36 2.52
C ILE A 29 -28.30 4.83 2.61
N GLY A 30 -27.87 5.41 1.49
CA GLY A 30 -27.46 6.81 1.40
C GLY A 30 -26.05 7.11 1.90
N LEU A 31 -25.19 6.09 2.09
CA LEU A 31 -23.81 6.28 2.54
C LEU A 31 -22.90 6.83 1.43
N PHE A 32 -23.22 6.52 0.17
CA PHE A 32 -22.52 6.99 -1.02
C PHE A 32 -23.49 7.44 -2.10
N ARG A 33 -23.03 8.33 -2.99
CA ARG A 33 -23.87 8.88 -4.07
C ARG A 33 -24.23 7.83 -5.12
N ASP A 34 -23.26 7.00 -5.48
CA ASP A 34 -23.35 5.99 -6.53
C ASP A 34 -22.30 4.89 -6.29
N GLU A 35 -22.37 3.79 -7.03
CA GLU A 35 -21.48 2.63 -6.81
C GLU A 35 -20.00 2.97 -7.09
N LYS A 36 -19.74 3.92 -8.01
CA LYS A 36 -18.38 4.38 -8.30
C LYS A 36 -17.83 5.20 -7.13
N ASP A 37 -18.64 6.09 -6.56
CA ASP A 37 -18.32 6.85 -5.36
C ASP A 37 -18.06 5.92 -4.16
N ALA A 38 -18.88 4.88 -4.00
CA ALA A 38 -18.69 3.85 -2.98
C ALA A 38 -17.36 3.09 -3.13
N LEU A 39 -17.05 2.62 -4.35
CA LEU A 39 -15.78 1.93 -4.64
C LEU A 39 -14.56 2.82 -4.35
N VAL A 40 -14.59 4.06 -4.85
CA VAL A 40 -13.52 5.04 -4.59
C VAL A 40 -13.40 5.31 -3.10
N GLY A 41 -14.51 5.56 -2.41
CA GLY A 41 -14.54 5.83 -0.98
C GLY A 41 -13.93 4.71 -0.15
N ILE A 42 -14.35 3.46 -0.40
CA ILE A 42 -13.83 2.26 0.29
C ILE A 42 -12.33 2.11 0.06
N ILE A 43 -11.85 2.23 -1.18
CA ILE A 43 -10.42 2.09 -1.48
C ILE A 43 -9.61 3.20 -0.80
N ARG A 44 -10.12 4.44 -0.77
CA ARG A 44 -9.45 5.56 -0.09
C ARG A 44 -9.37 5.35 1.41
N GLU A 45 -10.44 4.90 2.04
CA GLU A 45 -10.43 4.58 3.47
C GLU A 45 -9.47 3.44 3.79
N GLN A 46 -9.45 2.40 2.95
CA GLN A 46 -8.47 1.32 3.07
C GLN A 46 -7.03 1.84 2.94
N ALA A 47 -6.75 2.70 1.96
CA ALA A 47 -5.43 3.29 1.76
C ALA A 47 -5.00 4.12 2.98
N LYS A 48 -5.87 4.99 3.50
CA LYS A 48 -5.60 5.78 4.71
C LYS A 48 -5.31 4.90 5.92
N ASN A 49 -6.12 3.86 6.14
CA ASN A 49 -5.93 2.93 7.25
C ASN A 49 -4.58 2.21 7.15
N LYS A 50 -4.18 1.79 5.94
CA LYS A 50 -2.88 1.17 5.71
C LYS A 50 -1.72 2.16 5.88
N MET A 51 -1.84 3.38 5.36
CA MET A 51 -0.85 4.44 5.56
C MET A 51 -0.65 4.73 7.05
N HIS A 52 -1.74 4.84 7.82
CA HIS A 52 -1.68 5.05 9.26
C HIS A 52 -0.95 3.89 9.96
N TYR A 53 -1.36 2.65 9.69
CA TYR A 53 -0.73 1.45 10.24
C TYR A 53 0.78 1.40 9.98
N PHE A 54 1.23 1.59 8.74
CA PHE A 54 2.66 1.55 8.42
C PHE A 54 3.42 2.74 9.00
N SER A 55 2.80 3.92 9.05
CA SER A 55 3.41 5.10 9.71
C SER A 55 3.65 4.85 11.20
N GLU A 56 2.71 4.21 11.90
CA GLU A 56 2.90 3.82 13.30
C GLU A 56 4.02 2.79 13.48
N LYS A 57 4.10 1.79 12.59
CA LYS A 57 5.17 0.78 12.61
C LYS A 57 6.54 1.38 12.37
N ILE A 58 6.68 2.25 11.37
CA ILE A 58 7.90 3.03 11.12
C ILE A 58 8.23 3.89 12.34
N GLY A 59 7.23 4.53 12.97
CA GLY A 59 7.42 5.30 14.20
C GLY A 59 7.98 4.47 15.35
N LYS A 60 7.56 3.21 15.50
CA LYS A 60 8.11 2.28 16.50
C LYS A 60 9.57 1.92 16.20
N MET A 61 9.92 1.67 14.94
CA MET A 61 11.31 1.41 14.54
C MET A 61 12.22 2.61 14.78
N LYS A 62 11.79 3.82 14.39
CA LYS A 62 12.51 5.07 14.68
C LYS A 62 12.75 5.27 16.18
N LYS A 63 11.78 4.91 17.02
CA LYS A 63 11.94 4.94 18.49
C LYS A 63 12.92 3.87 19.00
N LYS A 64 12.84 2.63 18.48
CA LYS A 64 13.74 1.52 18.84
C LYS A 64 15.20 1.88 18.57
N TYR A 65 15.49 2.41 17.38
CA TYR A 65 16.86 2.66 16.92
C TYR A 65 17.36 4.09 17.07
N LYS A 66 16.47 5.04 17.38
CA LYS A 66 16.78 6.48 17.52
C LYS A 66 17.42 7.12 16.27
N VAL A 67 17.15 6.54 15.10
CA VAL A 67 17.59 7.00 13.79
C VAL A 67 16.43 6.89 12.80
N ASP A 68 16.58 7.47 11.61
CA ASP A 68 15.68 7.19 10.49
C ASP A 68 16.13 5.92 9.73
N PHE A 69 15.32 5.50 8.74
CA PHE A 69 15.62 4.29 7.98
C PHE A 69 16.97 4.36 7.27
N GLN A 70 17.33 5.53 6.71
CA GLN A 70 18.62 5.70 6.02
C GLN A 70 19.81 5.62 6.98
N GLY A 71 19.68 6.20 8.17
CA GLY A 71 20.67 6.06 9.24
C GLY A 71 20.80 4.62 9.71
N PHE A 72 19.68 3.91 9.84
CA PHE A 72 19.68 2.49 10.19
C PHE A 72 20.35 1.64 9.11
N LYS A 73 19.99 1.85 7.84
CA LYS A 73 20.60 1.18 6.68
C LYS A 73 22.13 1.32 6.66
N LYS A 74 22.63 2.55 6.83
CA LYS A 74 24.09 2.81 6.90
C LYS A 74 24.76 2.08 8.06
N ARG A 75 24.08 1.97 9.20
CA ARG A 75 24.60 1.26 10.39
C ARG A 75 24.72 -0.24 10.14
N ILE A 76 23.78 -0.83 9.39
CA ILE A 76 23.81 -2.24 9.02
C ILE A 76 24.88 -2.50 7.96
N GLU A 77 24.88 -1.73 6.86
CA GLU A 77 25.84 -1.88 5.75
C GLU A 77 27.29 -1.55 6.13
N GLY A 78 27.50 -0.65 7.10
CA GLY A 78 28.82 -0.23 7.55
C GLY A 78 29.50 -1.16 8.56
N ARG A 79 28.81 -2.22 9.01
CA ARG A 79 29.33 -3.11 10.05
C ARG A 79 30.22 -4.19 9.43
N LYS A 80 31.46 -4.29 9.92
CA LYS A 80 32.48 -5.22 9.37
C LYS A 80 32.64 -6.52 10.15
N ASP A 81 32.34 -6.49 11.46
CA ASP A 81 32.91 -7.51 12.36
C ASP A 81 31.87 -8.38 13.09
N GLU A 82 30.59 -7.97 13.16
CA GLU A 82 29.53 -8.76 13.84
C GLU A 82 28.14 -8.55 13.22
N GLU A 83 27.59 -9.59 12.57
CA GLU A 83 26.19 -9.59 12.18
C GLU A 83 25.29 -9.78 13.40
N VAL A 84 24.35 -8.86 13.59
CA VAL A 84 23.30 -8.99 14.60
C VAL A 84 22.02 -9.36 13.88
N PHE A 85 21.66 -10.65 13.92
CA PHE A 85 20.51 -11.21 13.20
C PHE A 85 19.19 -10.46 13.50
N GLU A 86 18.98 -10.04 14.75
CA GLU A 86 17.79 -9.26 15.11
C GLU A 86 17.73 -7.93 14.32
N GLU A 87 18.85 -7.22 14.20
CA GLU A 87 18.89 -5.94 13.48
C GLU A 87 18.73 -6.12 11.97
N TRP A 88 19.16 -7.25 11.42
CA TRP A 88 18.89 -7.61 10.02
C TRP A 88 17.41 -7.94 9.77
N ASP A 89 16.76 -8.68 10.67
CA ASP A 89 15.31 -8.96 10.58
C ASP A 89 14.50 -7.65 10.68
N ASP A 90 14.86 -6.79 11.64
CA ASP A 90 14.25 -5.47 11.79
C ASP A 90 14.52 -4.56 10.60
N PHE A 91 15.69 -4.68 9.94
CA PHE A 91 15.99 -3.94 8.71
C PHE A 91 15.06 -4.34 7.57
N ILE A 92 14.95 -5.64 7.29
CA ILE A 92 14.06 -6.17 6.23
C ILE A 92 12.61 -5.78 6.53
N GLN A 93 12.20 -5.90 7.79
CA GLN A 93 10.86 -5.54 8.21
C GLN A 93 10.60 -4.03 8.04
N TRP A 94 11.52 -3.17 8.46
CA TRP A 94 11.37 -1.72 8.31
C TRP A 94 11.37 -1.32 6.83
N GLU A 95 12.25 -1.87 6.00
CA GLU A 95 12.24 -1.63 4.56
C GLU A 95 10.86 -1.91 3.97
N SER A 96 10.28 -3.07 4.29
CA SER A 96 8.93 -3.44 3.84
C SER A 96 7.84 -2.44 4.27
N TYR A 97 7.99 -1.81 5.45
CA TYR A 97 7.05 -0.81 5.92
C TYR A 97 7.16 0.51 5.15
N GLU A 98 8.38 0.95 4.83
CA GLU A 98 8.62 2.15 4.00
C GLU A 98 8.05 1.94 2.59
N GLU A 99 8.26 0.75 2.01
CA GLU A 99 7.70 0.40 0.71
C GLU A 99 6.18 0.35 0.70
N ALA A 100 5.59 -0.29 1.72
CA ALA A 100 4.15 -0.37 1.84
C ALA A 100 3.52 1.00 2.05
N LEU A 101 4.12 1.87 2.87
CA LEU A 101 3.65 3.25 3.06
C LEU A 101 3.68 4.03 1.74
N ARG A 102 4.77 3.92 0.97
CA ARG A 102 4.90 4.52 -0.36
C ARG A 102 3.81 4.02 -1.30
N TYR A 103 3.61 2.71 -1.38
CA TYR A 103 2.57 2.11 -2.22
C TYR A 103 1.17 2.63 -1.89
N TRP A 104 0.78 2.61 -0.61
CA TRP A 104 -0.58 3.05 -0.22
C TRP A 104 -0.77 4.56 -0.39
N THR A 105 0.30 5.35 -0.26
CA THR A 105 0.28 6.77 -0.61
C THR A 105 0.00 6.98 -2.10
N GLU A 106 0.68 6.23 -2.97
CA GLU A 106 0.42 6.29 -4.42
C GLU A 106 -1.01 5.84 -4.78
N VAL A 107 -1.53 4.81 -4.10
CA VAL A 107 -2.92 4.35 -4.30
C VAL A 107 -3.90 5.46 -3.95
N GLU A 108 -3.72 6.15 -2.82
CA GLU A 108 -4.60 7.23 -2.39
C GLU A 108 -4.62 8.39 -3.39
N GLU A 109 -3.45 8.77 -3.91
CA GLU A 109 -3.31 9.81 -4.93
C GLU A 109 -3.92 9.40 -6.29
N ARG A 110 -3.70 8.15 -6.74
CA ARG A 110 -4.30 7.64 -7.98
C ARG A 110 -5.83 7.61 -7.93
N VAL A 111 -6.41 7.35 -6.77
CA VAL A 111 -7.87 7.26 -6.60
C VAL A 111 -8.49 8.66 -6.45
N LYS A 112 -7.81 9.62 -5.82
CA LYS A 112 -8.21 11.04 -5.82
C LYS A 112 -8.38 11.61 -7.23
N GLY A 113 -7.46 11.32 -8.14
CA GLY A 113 -7.47 11.88 -9.51
C GLY A 113 -8.59 11.37 -10.43
N LYS A 114 -9.37 10.38 -10.01
CA LYS A 114 -10.43 9.75 -10.83
C LYS A 114 -11.85 10.20 -10.51
N VAL A 115 -12.00 11.06 -9.50
CA VAL A 115 -13.27 11.71 -9.14
C VAL A 115 -13.28 13.11 -9.76
N LYS A 116 -13.79 13.20 -11.01
CA LYS A 116 -14.28 14.43 -11.60
C LYS A 116 -15.79 14.31 -11.77
#